data_AF-A0A1F9E2N0-F1
#
_entry.id   AF-A0A1F9E2N0-F1
#
_cell.length_a   1.000
_cell.length_b   1.000
_cell.length_c   1.000
_cell.angle_alpha   90.00
_cell.angle_beta   90.00
_cell.angle_gamma   90.00
#
_symmetry.space_group_name_H-M   'P 1'
#
loop_
_entity.id
_entity.type
_entity.pdbx_description
1 polymer ?
#
loop_
_entity_poly.entity_id
_entity_poly.type
_entity_poly.pdbx_seq_one_letter_code
_entity_poly.pdbx_strand_id
1 'polypeptide(L)'
;MNKHKNFYLMIVVFIILWGNFLMCPSFNLKAKEEPRWCPLCGMDLKMYHQTSNRLTFSDGTKVQTCSIFCAAQFYEKRPTEIDQWEVVDYETKGWIDARKAKWLIESDIPGVMTAVSKLAFSSLEIAKKYQKKHGGTIGTFDDALNRTLSDMGSDRKMIMARVAERAKMGKDLAGKQGCYKCHGEEGKGGTASGWNTPAFSKKMDGRVKIKEAITKGCPGMHGYEGKIDGKGLHAITLYIWSLRPTK
;
A
#
# COMPACT_ATOMS: atom_id res chain seq x y z
N MET A 1 54.61 46.57 8.23
CA MET A 1 53.38 46.80 7.43
C MET A 1 52.78 45.53 6.78
N ASN A 2 53.41 44.35 6.81
CA ASN A 2 52.87 43.14 6.13
C ASN A 2 51.96 42.21 6.95
N LYS A 3 51.95 42.30 8.29
CA LYS A 3 51.13 41.40 9.13
C LYS A 3 49.62 41.69 9.07
N HIS A 4 49.23 42.96 8.93
CA HIS A 4 47.81 43.34 8.87
C HIS A 4 47.14 42.98 7.53
N LYS A 5 47.90 42.95 6.42
CA LYS A 5 47.37 42.55 5.10
C LYS A 5 47.00 41.07 5.05
N ASN A 6 47.81 40.20 5.65
CA ASN A 6 47.54 38.76 5.67
C ASN A 6 46.36 38.39 6.57
N PHE A 7 46.15 39.12 7.67
CA PHE A 7 44.99 38.92 8.55
C PHE A 7 43.68 39.36 7.89
N TYR A 8 43.69 40.49 7.17
CA TYR A 8 42.53 40.95 6.40
C TYR A 8 42.18 40.00 5.26
N LEU A 9 43.18 39.48 4.54
CA LEU A 9 42.96 38.53 3.45
C LEU A 9 42.35 37.22 3.96
N MET A 10 42.76 36.74 5.15
CA MET A 10 42.21 35.52 5.75
C MET A 10 40.75 35.69 6.19
N ILE A 11 40.39 36.85 6.76
CA ILE A 11 39.01 37.15 7.18
C ILE A 11 38.08 37.29 5.97
N VAL A 12 38.53 37.96 4.90
CA VAL A 12 37.73 38.13 3.68
C VAL A 12 37.49 36.79 2.99
N VAL A 13 38.48 35.89 2.94
CA VAL A 13 38.32 34.53 2.40
C VAL A 13 37.35 33.70 3.26
N PHE A 14 37.40 33.82 4.59
CA PHE A 14 36.47 33.12 5.49
C PHE A 14 35.02 33.60 5.32
N ILE A 15 34.80 34.90 5.14
CA ILE A 15 33.47 35.49 4.91
C ILE A 15 32.93 35.10 3.53
N ILE A 16 33.76 35.04 2.49
CA ILE A 16 33.35 34.59 1.14
C ILE A 16 33.03 33.08 1.14
N LEU A 17 33.79 32.27 1.87
CA LEU A 17 33.52 30.83 1.99
C LEU A 17 32.27 30.53 2.83
N TRP A 18 31.98 31.32 3.86
CA TRP A 18 30.75 31.18 4.68
C TRP A 18 29.52 31.83 4.03
N GLY A 19 29.67 32.90 3.26
CA GLY A 19 28.58 33.54 2.52
C GLY A 19 27.98 32.63 1.44
N ASN A 20 28.79 31.75 0.84
CA ASN A 20 28.32 30.74 -0.12
C ASN A 20 27.69 29.51 0.54
N PHE A 21 27.87 29.29 1.85
CA PHE A 21 27.24 28.19 2.59
C PHE A 21 25.79 28.50 2.99
N LEU A 22 25.41 29.79 3.02
CA LEU A 22 24.07 30.27 3.35
C LEU A 22 23.11 30.33 2.15
N MET A 23 23.59 30.10 0.92
CA MET A 23 22.75 29.86 -0.25
C MET A 23 22.69 28.36 -0.55
N CYS A 24 22.12 27.59 0.37
CA CYS A 24 21.58 26.30 -0.01
C CYS A 24 20.32 26.59 -0.84
N PRO A 25 20.29 26.35 -2.17
CA PRO A 25 19.05 26.43 -2.91
C PRO A 25 18.09 25.49 -2.22
N SER A 26 16.93 26.02 -1.80
CA SER A 26 15.86 25.22 -1.24
C SER A 26 15.46 24.21 -2.31
N PHE A 27 16.08 23.03 -2.28
CA PHE A 27 15.66 21.90 -3.08
C PHE A 27 14.24 21.61 -2.63
N ASN A 28 13.31 22.10 -3.42
CA ASN A 28 11.90 21.78 -3.32
C ASN A 28 11.76 20.35 -3.83
N LEU A 29 12.32 19.40 -3.08
CA LEU A 29 11.98 17.99 -3.16
C LEU A 29 10.52 17.94 -2.74
N LYS A 30 9.60 18.08 -3.69
CA LYS A 30 8.25 17.56 -3.52
C LYS A 30 8.42 16.10 -3.17
N ALA A 31 8.38 15.78 -1.87
CA ALA A 31 8.35 14.42 -1.39
C ALA A 31 7.19 13.76 -2.14
N LYS A 32 7.50 12.77 -2.98
CA LYS A 32 6.49 12.03 -3.72
C LYS A 32 5.55 11.45 -2.67
N GLU A 33 4.27 11.83 -2.69
CA GLU A 33 3.29 11.32 -1.75
C GLU A 33 3.31 9.79 -1.77
N GLU A 34 3.49 9.19 -0.59
CA GLU A 34 3.43 7.75 -0.43
C GLU A 34 2.03 7.25 -0.80
N PRO A 35 1.90 6.14 -1.54
CA PRO A 35 0.61 5.65 -1.96
C PRO A 35 -0.25 5.30 -0.74
N ARG A 36 -1.50 5.78 -0.72
CA ARG A 36 -2.46 5.49 0.36
C ARG A 36 -3.02 4.07 0.30
N TRP A 37 -3.17 3.52 -0.90
CA TRP A 37 -3.90 2.27 -1.14
C TRP A 37 -3.04 1.21 -1.81
N CYS A 38 -3.17 -0.04 -1.38
CA CYS A 38 -2.55 -1.17 -2.07
C CYS A 38 -3.20 -1.32 -3.47
N PRO A 39 -2.43 -1.36 -4.56
CA PRO A 39 -2.97 -1.38 -5.91
C PRO A 39 -3.73 -2.68 -6.24
N LEU A 40 -3.41 -3.77 -5.55
CA LEU A 40 -4.09 -5.05 -5.77
C LEU A 40 -5.39 -5.14 -4.98
N CYS A 41 -5.36 -5.09 -3.66
CA CYS A 41 -6.54 -5.33 -2.82
C CYS A 41 -7.31 -4.06 -2.45
N GLY A 42 -6.70 -2.87 -2.60
CA GLY A 42 -7.28 -1.60 -2.18
C GLY A 42 -7.23 -1.34 -0.67
N MET A 43 -6.55 -2.16 0.13
CA MET A 43 -6.39 -1.91 1.58
C MET A 43 -5.53 -0.67 1.85
N ASP A 44 -5.73 -0.04 3.01
CA ASP A 44 -5.00 1.15 3.44
C ASP A 44 -3.55 0.79 3.81
N LEU A 45 -2.57 1.32 3.09
CA LEU A 45 -1.16 0.98 3.31
C LEU A 45 -0.62 1.52 4.64
N LYS A 46 -1.19 2.61 5.17
CA LYS A 46 -0.81 3.13 6.50
C LYS A 46 -1.33 2.22 7.61
N MET A 47 -2.57 1.72 7.46
CA MET A 47 -3.15 0.76 8.43
C MET A 47 -2.42 -0.58 8.42
N TYR A 48 -1.97 -1.04 7.25
CA TYR A 48 -1.27 -2.32 7.09
C TYR A 48 0.25 -2.14 6.86
N HIS A 49 0.82 -1.07 7.42
CA HIS A 49 2.25 -0.76 7.25
C HIS A 49 3.14 -1.90 7.77
N GLN A 50 2.79 -2.49 8.91
CA GLN A 50 3.61 -3.49 9.60
C GLN A 50 3.88 -4.78 8.79
N THR A 51 3.10 -5.03 7.73
CA THR A 51 3.29 -6.18 6.81
C THR A 51 3.60 -5.74 5.39
N SER A 52 3.78 -4.44 5.15
CA SER A 52 3.90 -3.89 3.82
C SER A 52 5.19 -4.32 3.13
N ASN A 53 5.12 -4.39 1.80
CA ASN A 53 6.22 -4.77 0.92
C ASN A 53 6.38 -3.69 -0.16
N ARG A 54 7.61 -3.41 -0.58
CA ARG A 54 7.94 -2.53 -1.72
C ARG A 54 8.75 -3.30 -2.75
N LEU A 55 8.33 -3.19 -4.00
CA LEU A 55 9.01 -3.76 -5.16
C LEU A 55 9.55 -2.61 -6.00
N THR A 56 10.83 -2.64 -6.32
CA THR A 56 11.43 -1.81 -7.37
C THR A 56 11.75 -2.71 -8.55
N PHE A 57 11.20 -2.37 -9.71
CA PHE A 57 11.41 -3.11 -10.95
C PHE A 57 12.58 -2.54 -11.75
N SER A 58 13.11 -3.33 -12.69
CA SER A 58 14.24 -2.96 -13.56
C SER A 58 13.94 -1.76 -14.47
N ASP A 59 12.67 -1.49 -14.76
CA ASP A 59 12.21 -0.29 -15.46
C ASP A 59 12.11 0.97 -14.57
N GLY A 60 12.50 0.86 -13.29
CA GLY A 60 12.42 1.92 -12.29
C GLY A 60 11.04 2.07 -11.63
N THR A 61 10.03 1.31 -12.06
CA THR A 61 8.70 1.31 -11.44
C THR A 61 8.80 0.88 -9.98
N LYS A 62 8.11 1.58 -9.10
CA LYS A 62 8.01 1.22 -7.67
C LYS A 62 6.56 0.95 -7.29
N VAL A 63 6.33 -0.16 -6.60
CA VAL A 63 5.01 -0.55 -6.10
C VAL A 63 5.09 -0.88 -4.63
N GLN A 64 4.17 -0.31 -3.83
CA GLN A 64 3.95 -0.73 -2.45
C GLN A 64 2.69 -1.57 -2.33
N THR A 65 2.77 -2.65 -1.56
CA THR A 65 1.67 -3.57 -1.28
C THR A 65 1.51 -3.81 0.21
N CYS A 66 0.30 -4.19 0.64
CA CYS A 66 -0.01 -4.36 2.06
C CYS A 66 0.58 -5.63 2.69
N SER A 67 0.98 -6.62 1.88
CA SER A 67 1.49 -7.91 2.35
C SER A 67 2.32 -8.63 1.30
N ILE A 68 3.08 -9.64 1.73
CA ILE A 68 3.85 -10.53 0.84
C ILE A 68 2.93 -11.25 -0.16
N PHE A 69 1.68 -11.56 0.19
CA PHE A 69 0.71 -12.13 -0.75
C PHE A 69 0.38 -11.22 -1.92
N CYS A 70 0.23 -9.92 -1.66
CA CYS A 70 0.04 -8.96 -2.74
C CYS A 70 1.32 -8.75 -3.55
N ALA A 71 2.49 -8.69 -2.91
CA ALA A 71 3.76 -8.61 -3.63
C ALA A 71 4.02 -9.86 -4.50
N ALA A 72 3.71 -11.05 -4.01
CA ALA A 72 3.86 -12.31 -4.72
C ALA A 72 3.06 -12.37 -6.03
N GLN A 73 1.90 -11.70 -6.11
CA GLN A 73 1.13 -11.62 -7.37
C GLN A 73 1.82 -10.77 -8.44
N PHE A 74 2.66 -9.80 -8.06
CA PHE A 74 3.52 -9.11 -9.01
C PHE A 74 4.70 -10.00 -9.41
N TYR A 75 5.27 -10.72 -8.45
CA TYR A 75 6.32 -11.70 -8.70
C TYR A 75 5.87 -12.80 -9.67
N GLU A 76 4.65 -13.34 -9.55
CA GLU A 76 4.09 -14.32 -10.51
C GLU A 76 4.08 -13.79 -11.97
N LYS A 77 3.99 -12.47 -12.16
CA LYS A 77 3.87 -11.84 -13.49
C LYS A 77 5.20 -11.37 -14.08
N ARG A 78 6.11 -10.91 -13.23
CA ARG A 78 7.36 -10.25 -13.61
C ARG A 78 8.52 -10.69 -12.69
N PRO A 79 8.79 -12.00 -12.53
CA PRO A 79 9.71 -12.49 -11.49
C PRO A 79 11.16 -12.04 -11.71
N THR A 80 11.59 -11.93 -12.98
CA THR A 80 12.96 -11.57 -13.37
C THR A 80 13.20 -10.07 -13.41
N GLU A 81 12.16 -9.26 -13.24
CA GLU A 81 12.23 -7.81 -13.37
C GLU A 81 12.20 -7.10 -12.01
N ILE A 82 12.27 -7.83 -10.89
CA ILE A 82 12.26 -7.26 -9.54
C ILE A 82 13.70 -7.15 -9.03
N ASP A 83 14.27 -5.96 -9.16
CA ASP A 83 15.63 -5.63 -8.71
C ASP A 83 15.74 -5.56 -7.20
N GLN A 84 14.72 -4.98 -6.54
CA GLN A 84 14.68 -4.84 -5.08
C GLN A 84 13.34 -5.25 -4.52
N TRP A 85 13.38 -5.99 -3.43
CA TRP A 85 12.22 -6.34 -2.63
C TRP A 85 12.48 -5.96 -1.19
N GLU A 86 11.76 -4.97 -0.70
CA GLU A 86 11.81 -4.51 0.68
C GLU A 86 10.54 -4.96 1.42
N VAL A 87 10.68 -5.23 2.70
CA VAL A 87 9.58 -5.56 3.61
C VAL A 87 9.71 -4.72 4.86
N VAL A 88 8.60 -4.40 5.50
CA VAL A 88 8.61 -3.74 6.81
C VAL A 88 9.01 -4.75 7.89
N ASP A 89 10.03 -4.41 8.66
CA ASP A 89 10.40 -5.09 9.90
C ASP A 89 9.25 -4.97 10.91
N TYR A 90 8.78 -6.11 11.40
CA TYR A 90 7.57 -6.19 12.20
C TYR A 90 7.68 -5.46 13.54
N GLU A 91 8.87 -5.41 14.16
CA GLU A 91 9.09 -4.78 15.47
C GLU A 91 9.32 -3.28 15.33
N THR A 92 10.32 -2.90 14.54
CA THR A 92 10.82 -1.52 14.39
C THR A 92 9.97 -0.69 13.43
N LYS A 93 9.18 -1.34 12.57
CA LYS A 93 8.37 -0.72 11.50
C LYS A 93 9.20 -0.02 10.41
N GLY A 94 10.50 -0.27 10.35
CA GLY A 94 11.41 0.22 9.31
C GLY A 94 11.43 -0.68 8.07
N TRP A 95 11.83 -0.14 6.91
CA TRP A 95 12.02 -0.94 5.69
C TRP A 95 13.36 -1.68 5.74
N ILE A 96 13.34 -2.97 5.37
CA ILE A 96 14.51 -3.83 5.29
C ILE A 96 14.50 -4.65 4.01
N ASP A 97 15.67 -5.11 3.57
CA ASP A 97 15.81 -6.05 2.46
C ASP A 97 15.10 -7.38 2.79
N ALA A 98 14.04 -7.69 2.04
CA ALA A 98 13.19 -8.85 2.28
C ALA A 98 13.96 -10.17 2.17
N ARG A 99 14.97 -10.22 1.29
CA ARG A 99 15.80 -11.41 1.05
C ARG A 99 16.76 -11.69 2.20
N LYS A 100 17.12 -10.67 3.00
CA LYS A 100 18.02 -10.80 4.16
C LYS A 100 17.28 -10.99 5.49
N ALA A 101 16.00 -10.64 5.52
CA ALA A 101 15.14 -10.74 6.70
C ALA A 101 15.00 -12.17 7.23
N LYS A 102 14.67 -12.28 8.51
CA LYS A 102 14.28 -13.51 9.19
C LYS A 102 12.76 -13.56 9.22
N TRP A 103 12.19 -14.61 8.64
CA TRP A 103 10.75 -14.72 8.48
C TRP A 103 10.19 -15.65 9.54
N LEU A 104 9.29 -15.15 10.38
CA LEU A 104 8.47 -15.99 11.25
C LEU A 104 7.23 -16.40 10.47
N ILE A 105 7.10 -17.70 10.21
CA ILE A 105 6.05 -18.31 9.40
C ILE A 105 5.18 -19.18 10.31
N GLU A 106 3.86 -19.18 10.11
CA GLU A 106 2.90 -19.99 10.91
C GLU A 106 2.88 -19.68 12.41
N SER A 107 3.14 -18.43 12.80
CA SER A 107 2.76 -17.98 14.14
C SER A 107 1.25 -17.82 14.28
N ASP A 108 0.74 -17.76 15.50
CA ASP A 108 -0.67 -17.49 15.81
C ASP A 108 -1.11 -16.03 15.51
N ILE A 109 -0.17 -15.15 15.15
CA ILE A 109 -0.46 -13.77 14.77
C ILE A 109 -1.20 -13.77 13.42
N PRO A 110 -2.35 -13.09 13.27
CA PRO A 110 -3.10 -13.12 12.02
C PRO A 110 -2.31 -12.67 10.79
N GLY A 111 -2.39 -13.45 9.71
CA GLY A 111 -1.84 -13.10 8.40
C GLY A 111 -2.61 -11.96 7.72
N VAL A 112 -1.92 -11.20 6.85
CA VAL A 112 -2.52 -10.15 6.02
C VAL A 112 -2.64 -10.65 4.59
N MET A 113 -3.89 -10.83 4.15
CA MET A 113 -4.23 -11.47 2.87
C MET A 113 -3.77 -12.94 2.76
N THR A 114 -3.47 -13.58 3.89
CA THR A 114 -3.11 -15.00 3.97
C THR A 114 -3.78 -15.65 5.17
N ALA A 115 -4.06 -16.94 5.10
CA ALA A 115 -4.42 -17.74 6.28
C ALA A 115 -3.20 -17.99 7.17
N VAL A 116 -2.05 -18.23 6.53
CA VAL A 116 -0.78 -18.52 7.21
C VAL A 116 0.02 -17.24 7.37
N SER A 117 0.38 -16.93 8.62
CA SER A 117 1.13 -15.73 8.99
C SER A 117 2.57 -15.78 8.51
N LYS A 118 3.09 -14.60 8.15
CA LYS A 118 4.44 -14.39 7.58
C LYS A 118 4.92 -13.00 7.99
N LEU A 119 5.81 -12.94 8.98
CA LEU A 119 6.30 -11.70 9.57
C LEU A 119 7.81 -11.58 9.38
N ALA A 120 8.30 -10.43 8.94
CA ALA A 120 9.71 -10.21 8.67
C ALA A 120 10.40 -9.48 9.82
N PHE A 121 11.62 -9.91 10.16
CA PHE A 121 12.47 -9.30 11.18
C PHE A 121 13.90 -9.11 10.67
N SER A 122 14.50 -7.99 11.02
CA SER A 122 15.91 -7.66 10.81
C SER A 122 16.82 -8.45 11.74
N SER A 123 16.35 -8.73 12.97
CA SER A 123 17.10 -9.46 13.99
C SER A 123 16.58 -10.86 14.22
N LEU A 124 17.48 -11.85 14.18
CA LEU A 124 17.16 -13.24 14.53
C LEU A 124 16.75 -13.38 16.00
N GLU A 125 17.36 -12.61 16.89
CA GLU A 125 17.03 -12.64 18.32
C GLU A 125 15.58 -12.21 18.56
N ILE A 126 15.15 -11.12 17.90
CA ILE A 126 13.76 -10.64 17.99
C ILE A 126 12.81 -11.65 17.35
N ALA A 127 13.13 -12.22 16.19
CA ALA A 127 12.33 -13.28 15.58
C ALA A 127 12.12 -14.47 16.53
N LYS A 128 13.19 -14.92 17.22
CA LYS A 128 13.12 -15.99 18.23
C LYS A 128 12.28 -15.62 19.44
N LYS A 129 12.30 -14.36 19.88
CA LYS A 129 11.42 -13.87 20.95
C LYS A 129 9.95 -13.98 20.55
N TYR A 130 9.60 -13.58 19.33
CA TYR A 130 8.24 -13.74 18.81
C TYR A 130 7.87 -15.20 18.63
N GLN A 131 8.77 -16.02 18.08
CA GLN A 131 8.57 -17.47 17.93
C GLN A 131 8.24 -18.14 19.27
N LYS A 132 9.01 -17.84 20.33
CA LYS A 132 8.76 -18.40 21.67
C LYS A 132 7.38 -18.04 22.22
N LYS A 133 6.85 -16.87 21.87
CA LYS A 133 5.56 -16.36 22.38
C LYS A 133 4.37 -16.80 21.52
N HIS A 134 4.55 -16.85 20.21
CA HIS A 134 3.49 -16.96 19.20
C HIS A 134 3.57 -18.26 18.37
N GLY A 135 4.53 -19.13 18.67
CA GLY A 135 4.81 -20.32 17.88
C GLY A 135 5.36 -20.00 16.49
N GLY A 136 5.20 -20.96 15.58
CA GLY A 136 5.70 -20.87 14.21
C GLY A 136 7.16 -21.25 14.04
N THR A 137 7.65 -21.09 12.81
CA THR A 137 8.98 -21.48 12.38
C THR A 137 9.72 -20.29 11.81
N ILE A 138 10.98 -20.12 12.19
CA ILE A 138 11.87 -19.13 11.59
C ILE A 138 12.45 -19.71 10.30
N GLY A 139 12.26 -19.00 9.20
CA GLY A 139 12.78 -19.34 7.88
C GLY A 139 13.36 -18.14 7.15
N THR A 140 13.66 -18.37 5.88
CA THR A 140 14.20 -17.42 4.92
C THR A 140 13.09 -16.73 4.11
N PHE A 141 13.49 -15.79 3.26
CA PHE A 141 12.60 -15.18 2.29
C PHE A 141 11.99 -16.21 1.34
N ASP A 142 12.79 -17.15 0.84
CA ASP A 142 12.32 -18.17 -0.09
C ASP A 142 11.30 -19.09 0.57
N ASP A 143 11.49 -19.44 1.84
CA ASP A 143 10.50 -20.22 2.61
C ASP A 143 9.16 -19.47 2.71
N ALA A 144 9.20 -18.17 3.01
CA ALA A 144 8.01 -17.34 3.13
C ALA A 144 7.31 -17.11 1.77
N LEU A 145 8.08 -16.88 0.70
CA LEU A 145 7.56 -16.68 -0.64
C LEU A 145 6.98 -17.99 -1.20
N ASN A 146 7.70 -19.10 -1.09
CA ASN A 146 7.21 -20.42 -1.53
C ASN A 146 5.93 -20.79 -0.79
N ARG A 147 5.89 -20.61 0.53
CA ARG A 147 4.67 -20.83 1.30
C ARG A 147 3.51 -19.94 0.82
N THR A 148 3.79 -18.68 0.47
CA THR A 148 2.78 -17.75 -0.08
C THR A 148 2.26 -18.23 -1.43
N LEU A 149 3.13 -18.71 -2.32
CA LEU A 149 2.76 -19.21 -3.64
C LEU A 149 1.96 -20.51 -3.54
N SER A 150 2.37 -21.44 -2.69
CA SER A 150 1.66 -22.71 -2.46
C SER A 150 0.25 -22.50 -1.90
N ASP A 151 0.09 -21.59 -0.94
CA ASP A 151 -1.22 -21.31 -0.33
C ASP A 151 -2.11 -20.41 -1.19
N MET A 152 -1.58 -19.81 -2.26
CA MET A 152 -2.24 -18.70 -2.94
C MET A 152 -3.64 -19.05 -3.46
N GLY A 153 -3.85 -20.29 -3.90
CA GLY A 153 -5.15 -20.77 -4.36
C GLY A 153 -6.22 -20.81 -3.27
N SER A 154 -5.90 -21.32 -2.09
CA SER A 154 -6.84 -21.37 -0.94
C SER A 154 -7.03 -19.98 -0.34
N ASP A 155 -5.97 -19.18 -0.24
CA ASP A 155 -6.02 -17.80 0.21
C ASP A 155 -6.93 -16.96 -0.68
N ARG A 156 -6.83 -17.09 -2.01
CA ARG A 156 -7.74 -16.41 -2.96
C ARG A 156 -9.20 -16.75 -2.69
N LYS A 157 -9.55 -18.03 -2.45
CA LYS A 157 -10.93 -18.44 -2.13
C LYS A 157 -11.43 -17.78 -0.85
N MET A 158 -10.62 -17.81 0.21
CA MET A 158 -10.93 -17.16 1.49
C MET A 158 -11.10 -15.65 1.34
N ILE A 159 -10.20 -14.98 0.60
CA ILE A 159 -10.29 -13.55 0.32
C ILE A 159 -11.56 -13.23 -0.46
N MET A 160 -11.92 -14.02 -1.49
CA MET A 160 -13.13 -13.77 -2.28
C MET A 160 -14.40 -13.89 -1.42
N ALA A 161 -14.47 -14.87 -0.52
CA ALA A 161 -15.58 -14.98 0.43
C ALA A 161 -15.68 -13.73 1.33
N ARG A 162 -14.55 -13.28 1.90
CA ARG A 162 -14.50 -12.04 2.71
C ARG A 162 -14.89 -10.80 1.91
N VAL A 163 -14.44 -10.72 0.65
CA VAL A 163 -14.78 -9.62 -0.26
C VAL A 163 -16.29 -9.60 -0.57
N ALA A 164 -16.91 -10.75 -0.81
CA ALA A 164 -18.35 -10.85 -1.06
C ALA A 164 -19.16 -10.39 0.16
N GLU A 165 -18.82 -10.85 1.36
CA GLU A 165 -19.47 -10.38 2.60
C GLU A 165 -19.27 -8.87 2.81
N ARG A 166 -18.06 -8.37 2.53
CA ARG A 166 -17.77 -6.94 2.65
C ARG A 166 -18.51 -6.10 1.62
N ALA A 167 -18.74 -6.63 0.42
CA ALA A 167 -19.52 -5.99 -0.62
C ALA A 167 -21.01 -5.89 -0.23
N LYS A 168 -21.58 -6.89 0.45
CA LYS A 168 -22.95 -6.79 1.01
C LYS A 168 -23.07 -5.62 1.99
N MET A 169 -22.11 -5.48 2.91
CA MET A 169 -22.06 -4.31 3.81
C MET A 169 -21.91 -2.99 3.04
N GLY A 170 -21.13 -3.01 1.95
CA GLY A 170 -20.94 -1.87 1.06
C GLY A 170 -22.22 -1.43 0.34
N LYS A 171 -23.06 -2.38 -0.05
CA LYS A 171 -24.39 -2.14 -0.64
C LYS A 171 -25.26 -1.36 0.33
N ASP A 172 -25.44 -1.89 1.54
CA ASP A 172 -26.28 -1.23 2.55
C ASP A 172 -25.75 0.15 2.92
N LEU A 173 -24.43 0.28 3.06
CA LEU A 173 -23.80 1.56 3.39
C LEU A 173 -23.95 2.58 2.26
N ALA A 174 -23.81 2.18 1.00
CA ALA A 174 -24.02 3.07 -0.15
C ALA A 174 -25.45 3.64 -0.16
N GLY A 175 -26.45 2.81 0.18
CA GLY A 175 -27.83 3.27 0.35
C GLY A 175 -27.98 4.27 1.50
N LYS A 176 -27.44 3.95 2.67
CA LYS A 176 -27.47 4.83 3.86
C LYS A 176 -26.77 6.17 3.62
N GLN A 177 -25.68 6.17 2.85
CA GLN A 177 -24.94 7.38 2.46
C GLN A 177 -25.60 8.16 1.32
N GLY A 178 -26.76 7.70 0.83
CA GLY A 178 -27.54 8.39 -0.20
C GLY A 178 -26.98 8.25 -1.62
N CYS A 179 -26.01 7.36 -1.85
CA CYS A 179 -25.37 7.20 -3.17
C CYS A 179 -26.39 6.83 -4.26
N TYR A 180 -27.43 6.06 -3.91
CA TYR A 180 -28.48 5.63 -4.83
C TYR A 180 -29.39 6.76 -5.31
N LYS A 181 -29.43 7.92 -4.62
CA LYS A 181 -30.21 9.07 -5.07
C LYS A 181 -29.77 9.57 -6.45
N CYS A 182 -28.49 9.41 -6.77
CA CYS A 182 -27.94 9.77 -8.08
C CYS A 182 -27.63 8.54 -8.94
N HIS A 183 -27.05 7.50 -8.34
CA HIS A 183 -26.61 6.31 -9.08
C HIS A 183 -27.72 5.28 -9.31
N GLY A 184 -28.97 5.59 -8.96
CA GLY A 184 -30.10 4.68 -9.08
C GLY A 184 -30.11 3.59 -8.01
N GLU A 185 -31.25 2.91 -7.89
CA GLU A 185 -31.42 1.77 -6.98
C GLU A 185 -30.33 0.73 -7.24
N GLU A 186 -29.59 0.37 -6.18
CA GLU A 186 -28.47 -0.58 -6.25
C GLU A 186 -27.41 -0.28 -7.32
N GLY A 187 -27.27 0.99 -7.72
CA GLY A 187 -26.27 1.42 -8.69
C GLY A 187 -26.65 1.14 -10.15
N LYS A 188 -27.93 0.91 -10.47
CA LYS A 188 -28.42 0.65 -11.85
C LYS A 188 -28.34 1.87 -12.79
N GLY A 189 -28.07 3.06 -12.26
CA GLY A 189 -28.03 4.32 -12.99
C GLY A 189 -29.30 5.15 -12.80
N GLY A 190 -29.16 6.46 -12.96
CA GLY A 190 -30.23 7.44 -12.80
C GLY A 190 -29.76 8.79 -13.35
N THR A 191 -29.74 9.81 -12.50
CA THR A 191 -29.12 11.10 -12.86
C THR A 191 -27.58 11.00 -12.98
N ALA A 192 -26.98 9.99 -12.35
CA ALA A 192 -25.57 9.64 -12.50
C ALA A 192 -25.40 8.22 -13.10
N SER A 193 -24.19 7.93 -13.57
CA SER A 193 -23.86 6.67 -14.24
C SER A 193 -24.11 5.45 -13.34
N GLY A 194 -24.68 4.39 -13.92
CA GLY A 194 -24.78 3.09 -13.29
C GLY A 194 -23.42 2.40 -13.18
N TRP A 195 -23.16 1.76 -12.03
CA TRP A 195 -21.91 1.10 -11.70
C TRP A 195 -21.70 -0.22 -12.43
N ASN A 196 -22.78 -0.81 -12.93
CA ASN A 196 -22.82 -2.06 -13.69
C ASN A 196 -22.57 -1.89 -15.21
N THR A 197 -22.32 -0.67 -15.67
CA THR A 197 -22.15 -0.40 -17.10
C THR A 197 -20.70 -0.68 -17.58
N PRO A 198 -20.51 -1.13 -18.85
CA PRO A 198 -19.17 -1.24 -19.43
C PRO A 198 -18.42 0.10 -19.46
N ALA A 199 -19.13 1.21 -19.73
CA ALA A 199 -18.56 2.55 -19.73
C ALA A 199 -18.00 2.94 -18.34
N PHE A 200 -18.76 2.68 -17.28
CA PHE A 200 -18.29 2.90 -15.91
C PHE A 200 -17.08 2.01 -15.60
N SER A 201 -17.14 0.73 -15.96
CA SER A 201 -16.04 -0.22 -15.74
C SER A 201 -14.74 0.15 -16.47
N LYS A 202 -14.84 0.77 -17.65
CA LYS A 202 -13.68 1.30 -18.39
C LYS A 202 -13.14 2.57 -17.73
N LYS A 203 -14.01 3.45 -17.25
CA LYS A 203 -13.60 4.68 -16.56
C LYS A 203 -12.99 4.39 -15.19
N MET A 204 -13.54 3.42 -14.46
CA MET A 204 -13.16 3.01 -13.10
C MET A 204 -12.54 1.62 -13.12
N ASP A 205 -11.41 1.52 -13.82
CA ASP A 205 -10.71 0.28 -14.15
C ASP A 205 -9.96 -0.36 -12.97
N GLY A 206 -9.79 0.35 -11.85
CA GLY A 206 -9.14 -0.16 -10.64
C GLY A 206 -9.87 0.22 -9.35
N ARG A 207 -9.78 -0.65 -8.32
CA ARG A 207 -10.36 -0.38 -6.99
C ARG A 207 -9.83 0.90 -6.34
N VAL A 208 -8.55 1.21 -6.57
CA VAL A 208 -7.93 2.46 -6.07
C VAL A 208 -8.58 3.68 -6.70
N LYS A 209 -8.84 3.64 -8.02
CA LYS A 209 -9.50 4.74 -8.74
C LYS A 209 -10.92 4.99 -8.26
N ILE A 210 -11.68 3.92 -7.98
CA ILE A 210 -13.01 4.01 -7.34
C ILE A 210 -12.89 4.66 -5.96
N LYS A 211 -11.96 4.20 -5.13
CA LYS A 211 -11.72 4.80 -3.80
C LYS A 211 -11.41 6.28 -3.88
N GLU A 212 -10.53 6.68 -4.79
CA GLU A 212 -10.15 8.06 -4.97
C GLU A 212 -11.32 8.91 -5.45
N ALA A 213 -12.13 8.42 -6.39
CA ALA A 213 -13.33 9.10 -6.84
C ALA A 213 -14.34 9.32 -5.70
N ILE A 214 -14.55 8.34 -4.84
CA ILE A 214 -15.44 8.49 -3.67
C ILE A 214 -14.82 9.47 -2.65
N THR A 215 -13.52 9.34 -2.39
CA THR A 215 -12.84 10.14 -1.35
C THR A 215 -12.77 11.62 -1.75
N LYS A 216 -12.23 11.90 -2.93
CA LYS A 216 -11.96 13.26 -3.43
C LYS A 216 -13.15 13.86 -4.17
N GLY A 217 -14.09 13.04 -4.62
CA GLY A 217 -15.16 13.45 -5.52
C GLY A 217 -14.72 13.40 -6.99
N CYS A 218 -15.64 13.73 -7.88
CA CYS A 218 -15.40 13.93 -9.30
C CYS A 218 -16.34 15.02 -9.83
N PRO A 219 -16.19 15.52 -11.06
CA PRO A 219 -17.14 16.49 -11.61
C PRO A 219 -18.58 15.99 -11.47
N GLY A 220 -19.44 16.79 -10.81
CA GLY A 220 -20.83 16.43 -10.51
C GLY A 220 -21.05 15.57 -9.25
N MET A 221 -20.01 15.19 -8.50
CA MET A 221 -20.10 14.42 -7.26
C MET A 221 -19.11 14.95 -6.21
N HIS A 222 -19.62 15.39 -5.06
CA HIS A 222 -18.76 15.83 -3.95
C HIS A 222 -17.96 14.66 -3.35
N GLY A 223 -16.82 14.97 -2.71
CA GLY A 223 -16.00 13.98 -2.01
C GLY A 223 -16.55 13.59 -0.64
N TYR A 224 -16.29 12.34 -0.23
CA TYR A 224 -16.73 11.75 1.03
C TYR A 224 -15.60 11.58 2.06
N GLU A 225 -14.44 12.22 1.84
CA GLU A 225 -13.39 12.29 2.85
C GLU A 225 -13.93 12.86 4.18
N GLY A 226 -13.60 12.19 5.29
CA GLY A 226 -14.13 12.53 6.61
C GLY A 226 -15.60 12.16 6.85
N LYS A 227 -16.39 11.88 5.80
CA LYS A 227 -17.81 11.48 5.91
C LYS A 227 -18.01 9.98 6.02
N ILE A 228 -17.09 9.21 5.44
CA ILE A 228 -17.09 7.74 5.48
C ILE A 228 -15.74 7.28 6.02
N ASP A 229 -15.77 6.39 7.02
CA ASP A 229 -14.54 5.83 7.57
C ASP A 229 -13.82 4.91 6.56
N GLY A 230 -12.54 4.62 6.79
CA GLY A 230 -11.74 3.83 5.85
C GLY A 230 -12.31 2.43 5.59
N LYS A 231 -12.94 1.85 6.61
CA LYS A 231 -13.64 0.57 6.55
C LYS A 231 -14.87 0.64 5.65
N GLY A 232 -15.71 1.65 5.80
CA GLY A 232 -16.89 1.89 4.98
C GLY A 232 -16.54 2.21 3.53
N LEU A 233 -15.53 3.05 3.32
CA LEU A 233 -15.01 3.38 1.98
C LEU A 233 -14.56 2.12 1.25
N HIS A 234 -13.83 1.24 1.94
CA HIS A 234 -13.43 -0.04 1.37
C HIS A 234 -14.61 -0.94 1.02
N ALA A 235 -15.63 -1.00 1.89
CA ALA A 235 -16.84 -1.80 1.64
C ALA A 235 -17.61 -1.32 0.41
N ILE A 236 -17.90 -0.01 0.31
CA ILE A 236 -18.58 0.58 -0.85
C ILE A 236 -17.77 0.34 -2.13
N THR A 237 -16.44 0.48 -2.07
CA THR A 237 -15.57 0.19 -3.21
C THR A 237 -15.71 -1.25 -3.69
N LEU A 238 -15.69 -2.22 -2.77
CA LEU A 238 -15.84 -3.64 -3.13
C LEU A 238 -17.22 -3.95 -3.69
N TYR A 239 -18.26 -3.30 -3.17
CA TYR A 239 -19.60 -3.39 -3.72
C TYR A 239 -19.66 -2.87 -5.17
N ILE A 240 -19.23 -1.63 -5.41
CA ILE A 240 -19.18 -1.06 -6.76
C ILE A 240 -18.36 -1.97 -7.70
N TRP A 241 -17.23 -2.47 -7.23
CA TRP A 241 -16.38 -3.39 -8.01
C TRP A 241 -17.08 -4.71 -8.33
N SER A 242 -17.93 -5.22 -7.44
CA SER A 242 -18.67 -6.47 -7.65
C SER A 242 -19.77 -6.37 -8.71
N LEU A 243 -20.22 -5.16 -9.05
CA LEU A 243 -21.28 -4.92 -10.04
C LEU A 243 -20.78 -4.90 -11.48
N ARG A 244 -19.46 -4.99 -11.70
CA ARG A 244 -18.88 -4.95 -13.04
C ARG A 244 -19.45 -6.10 -13.89
N PRO A 245 -19.82 -5.84 -15.16
CA PRO A 245 -20.33 -6.88 -16.02
C PRO A 245 -19.25 -7.94 -16.23
N THR A 246 -19.67 -9.21 -16.20
CA THR A 246 -18.81 -10.33 -16.60
C THR A 246 -18.39 -10.11 -18.04
N LYS A 247 -17.09 -10.29 -18.32
CA LYS A 247 -16.59 -10.30 -19.69
C LYS A 247 -17.09 -11.52 -20.43
#